data_AF-A0A430L8K1-F1
#
_entry.id   AF-A0A430L8K1-F1
#
_cell.length_a   1.000
_cell.length_b   1.000
_cell.length_c   1.000
_cell.angle_alpha   90.00
_cell.angle_beta   90.00
_cell.angle_gamma   90.00
#
_symmetry.space_group_name_H-M   'P 1'
#
loop_
_entity.id
_entity.type
_entity.pdbx_description
1 polymer ?
#
loop_
_entity_poly.entity_id
_entity_poly.type
_entity_poly.pdbx_seq_one_letter_code
_entity_poly.pdbx_strand_id
1 'polypeptide(L)'
;MQSPSEHSKAVDKTTAHVTMSNLATEAGLSLIEDQTAVDGRARPEWTRFPIPHPEFRKATGHVEVYQAEGSTQQSGLVYEQRSALAWGDGCQRIHGRWTNEAATFLLDVFPMLLAGLEKSISKEEGTQGPIWFPTLTITIDFRKELPKCGVEWLRSRTSVKSVKNGRMAIEVELRTDETGEVVAVATHAGLMVDSARNRSKM
;
A
#
# COMPACT_ATOMS: atom_id res chain seq x y z
N MET A 1 12.01 -52.69 7.94
CA MET A 1 12.73 -51.40 7.97
C MET A 1 12.31 -50.63 6.72
N GLN A 2 11.31 -49.76 6.83
CA GLN A 2 10.89 -48.87 5.73
C GLN A 2 11.62 -47.55 5.90
N SER A 3 12.31 -47.11 4.85
CA SER A 3 12.98 -45.81 4.79
C SER A 3 11.95 -44.67 4.78
N PRO A 4 12.21 -43.52 5.44
CA PRO A 4 11.27 -42.41 5.43
C PRO A 4 11.26 -41.74 4.05
N SER A 5 10.07 -41.50 3.51
CA SER A 5 9.87 -40.73 2.29
C SER A 5 10.31 -39.28 2.49
N GLU A 6 11.24 -38.81 1.66
CA GLU A 6 11.61 -37.40 1.57
C GLU A 6 10.40 -36.59 1.10
N HIS A 7 9.83 -35.78 2.00
CA HIS A 7 8.89 -34.75 1.61
C HIS A 7 9.64 -33.66 0.85
N SER A 8 9.49 -33.64 -0.47
CA SER A 8 9.89 -32.55 -1.34
C SER A 8 9.35 -31.23 -0.79
N LYS A 9 10.25 -30.36 -0.32
CA LYS A 9 9.91 -28.98 0.07
C LYS A 9 9.29 -28.28 -1.14
N ALA A 10 8.05 -27.83 -1.00
CA ALA A 10 7.41 -26.99 -2.02
C ALA A 10 8.26 -25.73 -2.19
N VAL A 11 8.73 -25.49 -3.41
CA VAL A 11 9.42 -24.26 -3.77
C VAL A 11 8.36 -23.30 -4.28
N ASP A 12 8.00 -22.32 -3.47
CA ASP A 12 7.12 -21.24 -3.90
C ASP A 12 7.89 -20.34 -4.88
N LYS A 13 7.45 -20.31 -6.13
CA LYS A 13 8.03 -19.48 -7.19
C LYS A 13 7.17 -18.22 -7.39
N THR A 14 7.63 -17.09 -6.89
CA THR A 14 7.05 -15.79 -7.21
C THR A 14 7.72 -15.24 -8.48
N THR A 15 6.92 -14.91 -9.49
CA THR A 15 7.39 -14.24 -10.72
C THR A 15 6.78 -12.85 -10.77
N ALA A 16 7.63 -11.82 -10.79
CA ALA A 16 7.21 -10.43 -10.96
C ALA A 16 7.76 -9.92 -12.30
N HIS A 17 6.92 -9.20 -13.05
CA HIS A 17 7.33 -8.47 -14.25
C HIS A 17 7.29 -6.98 -13.91
N VAL A 18 8.47 -6.39 -13.75
CA VAL A 18 8.61 -4.95 -13.50
C VAL A 18 9.17 -4.32 -14.77
N THR A 19 8.40 -3.42 -15.39
CA THR A 19 8.87 -2.60 -16.51
C THR A 19 8.98 -1.16 -16.02
N MET A 20 10.21 -0.66 -15.96
CA MET A 20 10.48 0.75 -15.65
C MET A 20 11.01 1.40 -16.92
N SER A 21 10.17 2.19 -17.59
CA SER A 21 10.62 3.04 -18.68
C SER A 21 11.55 4.13 -18.16
N ASN A 22 12.52 4.54 -18.97
CA ASN A 22 13.38 5.68 -18.63
C ASN A 22 12.58 6.99 -18.79
N LEU A 23 11.85 7.33 -17.74
CA LEU A 23 10.98 8.52 -17.66
C LEU A 23 11.69 9.80 -18.08
N ALA A 24 12.98 9.95 -17.74
CA ALA A 24 13.77 11.13 -18.09
C ALA A 24 14.00 11.31 -19.60
N THR A 25 13.75 10.27 -20.40
CA THR A 25 13.92 10.28 -21.86
C THR A 25 12.61 10.28 -22.64
N GLU A 26 11.47 10.19 -21.96
CA GLU A 26 10.16 10.23 -22.59
C GLU A 26 9.83 11.65 -23.06
N ALA A 27 9.22 11.78 -24.23
CA ALA A 27 8.76 13.05 -24.80
C ALA A 27 7.32 12.91 -25.29
N GLY A 28 6.46 13.87 -24.94
CA GLY A 28 5.04 13.84 -25.29
C GLY A 28 4.29 15.08 -24.79
N LEU A 29 2.98 15.13 -25.07
CA LEU A 29 2.12 16.19 -24.55
C LEU A 29 1.85 15.97 -23.07
N SER A 30 1.89 17.06 -22.29
CA SER A 30 1.51 17.05 -20.87
C SER A 30 0.30 17.93 -20.67
N LEU A 31 -0.76 17.35 -20.11
CA LEU A 31 -1.90 18.08 -19.56
C LEU A 31 -1.78 17.96 -18.05
N ILE A 32 -1.28 19.02 -17.42
CA ILE A 32 -1.18 19.10 -15.97
C ILE A 32 -2.49 19.73 -15.50
N GLU A 33 -3.34 18.94 -14.85
CA GLU A 33 -4.43 19.52 -14.08
C GLU A 33 -3.78 20.25 -12.91
N ASP A 34 -3.84 21.58 -12.92
CA ASP A 34 -3.29 22.41 -11.84
C ASP A 34 -4.15 22.22 -10.58
N GLN A 35 -3.81 21.19 -9.80
CA GLN A 35 -4.47 20.93 -8.52
C GLN A 35 -3.94 21.85 -7.41
N THR A 36 -2.96 22.73 -7.67
CA THR A 36 -2.57 23.77 -6.70
C THR A 36 -3.69 24.80 -6.51
N ALA A 37 -4.64 24.87 -7.46
CA ALA A 37 -5.81 25.74 -7.40
C ALA A 37 -6.98 25.17 -6.56
N VAL A 38 -6.91 23.92 -6.08
CA VAL A 38 -7.98 23.29 -5.28
C VAL A 38 -7.48 22.98 -3.88
N ASP A 39 -7.20 24.02 -3.10
CA ASP A 39 -7.82 24.19 -1.78
C ASP A 39 -7.19 25.41 -1.11
N GLY A 40 -7.92 26.52 -1.07
CA GLY A 40 -7.73 27.55 -0.05
C GLY A 40 -8.08 27.06 1.37
N ARG A 41 -8.18 25.75 1.58
CA ARG A 41 -8.32 25.12 2.89
C ARG A 41 -6.93 25.00 3.51
N ALA A 42 -6.85 25.25 4.80
CA ALA A 42 -5.67 24.87 5.57
C ALA A 42 -5.35 23.39 5.27
N ARG A 43 -4.06 23.07 5.10
CA ARG A 43 -3.61 21.69 4.93
C ARG A 43 -4.24 20.85 6.05
N PRO A 44 -4.82 19.67 5.75
CA PRO A 44 -5.42 18.85 6.79
C PRO A 44 -4.36 18.55 7.85
N GLU A 45 -4.73 18.65 9.12
CA GLU A 45 -3.86 18.13 10.18
C GLU A 45 -3.75 16.62 10.01
N TRP A 46 -2.53 16.11 10.06
CA TRP A 46 -2.25 14.69 9.86
C TRP A 46 -1.99 14.03 11.22
N THR A 47 -2.88 13.13 11.63
CA THR A 47 -2.70 12.36 12.87
C THR A 47 -2.12 10.99 12.55
N ARG A 48 -1.16 10.54 13.37
CA ARG A 48 -0.58 9.19 13.23
C ARG A 48 -1.66 8.12 13.31
N PHE A 49 -1.69 7.22 12.34
CA PHE A 49 -2.61 6.08 12.29
C PHE A 49 -1.99 4.85 12.98
N PRO A 50 -2.63 4.29 14.02
CA PRO A 50 -2.16 3.07 14.67
C PRO A 50 -2.49 1.85 13.80
N ILE A 51 -1.48 1.30 13.12
CA ILE A 51 -1.64 0.17 12.20
C ILE A 51 -2.06 -1.10 12.97
N PRO A 52 -3.21 -1.73 12.62
CA PRO A 52 -3.64 -2.96 13.28
C PRO A 52 -2.79 -4.18 12.93
N HIS A 53 -2.63 -5.09 13.89
CA HIS A 53 -1.96 -6.39 13.75
C HIS A 53 -0.50 -6.32 13.22
N PRO A 54 0.39 -5.49 13.81
CA PRO A 54 1.75 -5.29 13.30
C PRO A 54 2.61 -6.56 13.31
N GLU A 55 2.36 -7.50 14.23
CA GLU A 55 3.06 -8.80 14.27
C GLU A 55 2.69 -9.70 13.09
N PHE A 56 1.45 -9.59 12.61
CA PHE A 56 0.96 -10.30 11.43
C PHE A 56 1.40 -9.59 10.14
N ARG A 57 1.34 -8.25 10.12
CA ARG A 57 1.67 -7.39 8.97
C ARG A 57 3.09 -6.88 9.02
N LYS A 58 4.08 -7.77 9.05
CA LYS A 58 5.49 -7.39 9.23
C LYS A 58 5.99 -6.30 8.27
N ALA A 59 5.50 -6.29 7.02
CA ALA A 59 5.83 -5.26 6.04
C ALA A 59 5.54 -3.84 6.57
N THR A 60 4.43 -3.64 7.30
CA THR A 60 4.06 -2.32 7.81
C THR A 60 5.00 -1.78 8.89
N GLY A 61 5.94 -2.58 9.41
CA GLY A 61 7.02 -2.10 10.28
C GLY A 61 7.99 -1.13 9.60
N HIS A 62 7.97 -1.09 8.27
CA HIS A 62 8.82 -0.22 7.44
C HIS A 62 8.11 1.09 7.00
N VAL A 63 6.93 1.40 7.54
CA VAL A 63 6.19 2.63 7.19
C VAL A 63 5.56 3.28 8.42
N GLU A 64 5.50 4.60 8.44
CA GLU A 64 4.59 5.36 9.30
C GLU A 64 3.49 5.97 8.46
N VAL A 65 2.26 5.85 8.96
CA VAL A 65 1.05 6.20 8.22
C VAL A 65 0.27 7.22 9.04
N TYR A 66 -0.26 8.22 8.35
CA TYR A 66 -1.01 9.31 8.94
C TYR A 66 -2.32 9.47 8.17
N GLN A 67 -3.39 9.74 8.91
CA GLN A 67 -4.71 10.03 8.38
C GLN A 67 -5.00 11.53 8.49
N ALA A 68 -5.71 12.08 7.51
CA ALA A 68 -6.15 13.47 7.57
C ALA A 68 -7.26 13.62 8.61
N GLU A 69 -7.17 14.62 9.48
CA GLU A 69 -8.23 14.96 10.42
C GLU A 69 -9.50 15.37 9.67
N GLY A 70 -10.65 14.90 10.13
CA GLY A 70 -11.92 15.16 9.45
C GLY A 70 -12.08 14.45 8.10
N SER A 71 -11.17 13.54 7.72
CA SER A 71 -11.39 12.56 6.65
C SER A 71 -12.48 11.57 7.06
N THR A 72 -13.70 12.09 7.16
CA THR A 72 -14.91 11.30 7.16
C THR A 72 -14.87 10.54 5.85
N GLN A 73 -14.62 9.22 5.92
CA GLN A 73 -14.67 8.23 4.84
C GLN A 73 -15.34 8.84 3.60
N GLN A 74 -14.54 9.49 2.74
CA GLN A 74 -15.06 10.35 1.69
C GLN A 74 -15.79 9.44 0.71
N SER A 75 -17.12 9.37 0.81
CA SER A 75 -18.05 8.60 -0.02
C SER A 75 -17.43 7.37 -0.72
N GLY A 76 -17.50 6.19 -0.07
CA GLY A 76 -17.13 4.91 -0.68
C GLY A 76 -15.97 4.18 -0.01
N LEU A 77 -15.39 3.21 -0.71
CA LEU A 77 -14.24 2.41 -0.28
C LEU A 77 -12.92 3.06 -0.75
N VAL A 78 -12.77 4.35 -0.46
CA VAL A 78 -11.58 5.14 -0.80
C VAL A 78 -10.88 5.58 0.48
N TYR A 79 -9.57 5.35 0.54
CA TYR A 79 -8.75 5.62 1.71
C TYR A 79 -7.54 6.42 1.29
N GLU A 80 -7.23 7.44 2.07
CA GLU A 80 -6.04 8.26 1.85
C GLU A 80 -5.12 8.16 3.05
N GLN A 81 -3.83 7.98 2.78
CA GLN A 81 -2.79 8.02 3.80
C GLN A 81 -1.62 8.88 3.36
N ARG A 82 -1.05 9.62 4.31
CA ARG A 82 0.28 10.23 4.19
C ARG A 82 1.30 9.28 4.83
N SER A 83 2.47 9.13 4.21
CA SER A 83 3.41 8.10 4.61
C SER A 83 4.87 8.53 4.61
N ALA A 84 5.59 8.14 5.66
CA ALA A 84 7.04 8.21 5.75
C ALA A 84 7.63 6.80 5.74
N LEU A 85 8.74 6.61 5.02
CA LEU A 85 9.52 5.38 5.07
C LEU A 85 10.29 5.37 6.39
N ALA A 86 10.09 4.35 7.20
CA ALA A 86 10.81 4.27 8.47
C ALA A 86 10.83 2.84 9.01
N TRP A 87 11.94 2.42 9.62
CA TRP A 87 12.13 1.10 10.22
C TRP A 87 12.80 1.22 11.60
N GLY A 88 12.76 0.15 12.40
CA GLY A 88 13.49 0.09 13.66
C GLY A 88 14.79 -0.69 13.48
N ASP A 89 15.90 -0.22 14.06
CA ASP A 89 17.16 -0.97 14.13
C ASP A 89 17.34 -1.74 15.45
N GLY A 90 16.34 -1.71 16.32
CA GLY A 90 16.35 -2.29 17.66
C GLY A 90 16.69 -1.29 18.77
N CYS A 91 17.25 -0.12 18.43
CA CYS A 91 17.58 0.94 19.39
C CYS A 91 16.77 2.21 19.15
N GLN A 92 16.52 2.57 17.90
CA GLN A 92 15.82 3.80 17.51
C GLN A 92 14.97 3.61 16.26
N ARG A 93 14.11 4.61 16.01
CA ARG A 93 13.36 4.73 14.77
C ARG A 93 14.23 5.44 13.74
N ILE A 94 14.44 4.80 12.59
CA ILE A 94 15.16 5.36 11.45
C ILE A 94 14.15 5.82 10.41
N HIS A 95 14.33 7.02 9.87
CA HIS A 95 13.55 7.55 8.74
C HIS A 95 14.40 7.53 7.46
N GLY A 96 13.84 6.94 6.40
CA GLY A 96 14.44 6.89 5.08
C GLY A 96 13.94 7.97 4.14
N ARG A 97 14.18 7.75 2.85
CA ARG A 97 13.68 8.58 1.75
C ARG A 97 12.95 7.71 0.74
N TRP A 98 11.85 8.21 0.21
CA TRP A 98 11.14 7.60 -0.89
C TRP A 98 11.88 7.90 -2.20
N THR A 99 12.68 6.95 -2.67
CA THR A 99 13.16 6.91 -4.07
C THR A 99 12.09 6.24 -4.95
N ASN A 100 12.28 6.22 -6.27
CA ASN A 100 11.37 5.49 -7.17
C ASN A 100 11.29 4.00 -6.80
N GLU A 101 12.42 3.38 -6.44
CA GLU A 101 12.46 1.98 -6.02
C GLU A 101 11.73 1.78 -4.69
N ALA A 102 11.99 2.62 -3.69
CA ALA A 102 11.30 2.53 -2.40
C ALA A 102 9.80 2.85 -2.51
N ALA A 103 9.40 3.72 -3.45
CA ALA A 103 8.00 4.04 -3.71
C ALA A 103 7.18 2.82 -4.17
N THR A 104 7.81 1.81 -4.81
CA THR A 104 7.14 0.55 -5.16
C THR A 104 6.63 -0.21 -3.94
N PHE A 105 7.34 -0.13 -2.81
CA PHE A 105 6.88 -0.70 -1.54
C PHE A 105 5.63 0.01 -1.02
N LEU A 106 5.59 1.34 -1.09
CA LEU A 106 4.42 2.10 -0.64
C LEU A 106 3.17 1.84 -1.51
N LEU A 107 3.36 1.53 -2.80
CA LEU A 107 2.27 1.16 -3.69
C LEU A 107 1.58 -0.16 -3.27
N ASP A 108 2.26 -1.05 -2.54
CA ASP A 108 1.71 -2.33 -2.03
C ASP A 108 1.44 -2.29 -0.51
N VAL A 109 1.56 -1.12 0.15
CA VAL A 109 1.36 -0.97 1.60
C VAL A 109 0.33 0.11 1.92
N PHE A 110 -0.90 -0.35 2.13
CA PHE A 110 -2.10 0.49 2.37
C PHE A 110 -2.87 0.09 3.64
N PRO A 111 -2.25 0.15 4.84
CA PRO A 111 -2.85 -0.33 6.08
C PRO A 111 -4.18 0.34 6.46
N MET A 112 -4.40 1.61 6.06
CA MET A 112 -5.68 2.27 6.32
C MET A 112 -6.84 1.62 5.55
N LEU A 113 -6.64 1.25 4.28
CA LEU A 113 -7.62 0.48 3.51
C LEU A 113 -7.91 -0.85 4.22
N LEU A 114 -6.86 -1.59 4.58
CA LEU A 114 -7.02 -2.92 5.18
C LEU A 114 -7.80 -2.86 6.49
N ALA A 115 -7.49 -1.89 7.36
CA ALA A 115 -8.22 -1.67 8.60
C ALA A 115 -9.70 -1.32 8.35
N GLY A 116 -9.99 -0.51 7.33
CA GLY A 116 -11.35 -0.17 6.93
C GLY A 116 -12.16 -1.37 6.43
N LEU A 117 -11.54 -2.23 5.62
CA LEU A 117 -12.14 -3.47 5.13
C LEU A 117 -12.38 -4.46 6.27
N GLU A 118 -11.40 -4.67 7.15
CA GLU A 118 -11.55 -5.53 8.33
C GLU A 118 -12.71 -5.09 9.21
N LYS A 119 -12.81 -3.78 9.49
CA LYS A 119 -13.92 -3.23 10.28
C LYS A 119 -15.28 -3.49 9.62
N SER A 120 -15.34 -3.39 8.29
CA SER A 120 -16.58 -3.63 7.54
C SER A 120 -16.99 -5.10 7.63
N ILE A 121 -16.04 -6.02 7.46
CA ILE A 121 -16.28 -7.47 7.51
C ILE A 121 -16.63 -7.92 8.92
N SER A 122 -15.91 -7.46 9.95
CA SER A 122 -16.23 -7.78 11.34
C SER A 122 -17.65 -7.32 11.72
N LYS A 123 -18.16 -6.24 11.10
CA LYS A 123 -19.53 -5.77 11.31
C LYS A 123 -20.57 -6.67 10.63
N GLU A 124 -20.27 -7.20 9.45
CA GLU A 124 -21.20 -8.03 8.66
C GLU A 124 -21.19 -9.51 9.09
N GLU A 125 -19.99 -10.07 9.27
CA GLU A 125 -19.76 -11.52 9.42
C GLU A 125 -19.35 -11.93 10.84
N GLY A 126 -19.14 -10.97 11.75
CA GLY A 126 -18.76 -11.25 13.14
C GLY A 126 -17.37 -11.89 13.31
N THR A 127 -16.51 -11.79 12.28
CA THR A 127 -15.17 -12.40 12.29
C THR A 127 -14.28 -11.80 13.38
N GLN A 128 -13.64 -12.67 14.17
CA GLN A 128 -12.65 -12.31 15.18
C GLN A 128 -11.24 -12.72 14.73
N GLY A 129 -10.42 -11.77 14.29
CA GLY A 129 -9.03 -12.00 13.94
C GLY A 129 -8.57 -11.20 12.71
N PRO A 130 -7.25 -11.16 12.45
CA PRO A 130 -6.74 -10.48 11.26
C PRO A 130 -7.22 -11.17 9.99
N ILE A 131 -7.52 -10.38 8.97
CA ILE A 131 -7.79 -10.85 7.62
C ILE A 131 -6.49 -10.77 6.81
N TRP A 132 -6.23 -11.81 6.03
CA TRP A 132 -5.10 -11.87 5.12
C TRP A 132 -5.50 -11.37 3.74
N PHE A 133 -4.69 -10.44 3.22
CA PHE A 133 -4.90 -9.78 1.94
C PHE A 133 -3.74 -10.06 0.98
N PRO A 134 -3.59 -11.29 0.44
CA PRO A 134 -2.49 -11.59 -0.46
C PRO A 134 -2.69 -10.91 -1.82
N THR A 135 -1.66 -10.19 -2.26
CA THR A 135 -1.55 -9.66 -3.62
C THR A 135 -1.31 -10.82 -4.59
N LEU A 136 -2.18 -11.00 -5.58
CA LEU A 136 -2.02 -11.98 -6.66
C LEU A 136 -1.24 -11.38 -7.84
N THR A 137 -1.51 -10.12 -8.16
CA THR A 137 -0.86 -9.37 -9.23
C THR A 137 -0.90 -7.90 -8.90
N ILE A 138 0.20 -7.21 -9.20
CA ILE A 138 0.32 -5.76 -9.15
C ILE A 138 0.91 -5.28 -10.47
N THR A 139 0.35 -4.22 -11.03
CA THR A 139 0.94 -3.46 -12.14
C THR A 139 1.21 -2.05 -11.66
N ILE A 140 2.41 -1.52 -11.89
CA ILE A 140 2.84 -0.19 -11.46
C ILE A 140 3.26 0.63 -12.68
N ASP A 141 2.68 1.82 -12.82
CA ASP A 141 3.01 2.79 -13.85
C ASP A 141 3.50 4.09 -13.20
N PHE A 142 4.80 4.38 -13.32
CA PHE A 142 5.33 5.68 -12.92
C PHE A 142 4.97 6.74 -13.95
N ARG A 143 4.60 7.93 -13.46
CA ARG A 143 4.21 9.11 -14.24
C ARG A 143 5.16 10.27 -14.06
N LYS A 144 5.87 10.30 -12.93
CA LYS A 144 6.84 11.34 -12.58
C LYS A 144 8.01 10.71 -11.83
N GLU A 145 9.22 11.09 -12.21
CA GLU A 145 10.43 10.68 -11.50
C GLU A 145 10.57 11.49 -10.19
N LEU A 146 10.80 10.79 -9.09
CA LEU A 146 11.19 11.44 -7.83
C LEU A 146 12.65 11.94 -7.92
N PRO A 147 13.03 12.97 -7.15
CA PRO A 147 14.43 13.37 -7.02
C PRO A 147 15.33 12.18 -6.67
N LYS A 148 16.57 12.17 -7.16
CA LYS A 148 17.51 11.05 -6.92
C LYS A 148 17.76 10.75 -5.44
N CYS A 149 17.73 11.77 -4.59
CA CYS A 149 17.87 11.62 -3.14
C CYS A 149 16.55 11.22 -2.43
N GLY A 150 15.47 11.06 -3.18
CA GLY A 150 14.12 10.78 -2.71
C GLY A 150 13.46 11.95 -2.00
N VAL A 151 12.24 11.71 -1.52
CA VAL A 151 11.44 12.66 -0.72
C VAL A 151 11.09 12.07 0.63
N GLU A 152 10.78 12.91 1.61
CA GLU A 152 10.43 12.45 2.96
C GLU A 152 9.02 11.87 3.05
N TRP A 153 8.09 12.50 2.32
CA TRP A 153 6.67 12.24 2.42
C TRP A 153 6.05 12.00 1.05
N LEU A 154 5.16 11.01 1.01
CA LEU A 154 4.26 10.79 -0.11
C LEU A 154 2.85 10.57 0.43
N ARG A 155 1.85 10.84 -0.40
CA ARG A 155 0.44 10.54 -0.14
C ARG A 155 0.00 9.42 -1.06
N SER A 156 -0.73 8.44 -0.56
CA SER A 156 -1.41 7.45 -1.39
C SER A 156 -2.91 7.52 -1.22
N ARG A 157 -3.62 7.48 -2.34
CA ARG A 157 -5.07 7.36 -2.41
C ARG A 157 -5.40 5.99 -2.96
N THR A 158 -5.98 5.14 -2.13
CA THR A 158 -6.34 3.78 -2.48
C THR A 158 -7.85 3.67 -2.66
N SER A 159 -8.29 3.16 -3.80
CA SER A 159 -9.71 2.96 -4.13
C SER A 159 -10.00 1.50 -4.38
N VAL A 160 -10.99 0.94 -3.67
CA VAL A 160 -11.50 -0.40 -3.97
C VAL A 160 -12.47 -0.31 -5.14
N LYS A 161 -12.16 -1.03 -6.22
CA LYS A 161 -12.99 -1.09 -7.43
C LYS A 161 -14.06 -2.19 -7.31
N SER A 162 -13.70 -3.33 -6.72
CA SER A 162 -14.64 -4.42 -6.46
C SER A 162 -14.12 -5.38 -5.41
N VAL A 163 -15.03 -5.92 -4.59
CA VAL A 163 -14.80 -7.15 -3.82
C VAL A 163 -15.90 -8.12 -4.19
N LYS A 164 -15.54 -9.30 -4.70
CA LYS A 164 -16.51 -10.34 -5.08
C LYS A 164 -15.94 -11.72 -4.78
N ASN A 165 -16.65 -12.51 -3.98
CA ASN A 165 -16.25 -13.85 -3.58
C ASN A 165 -14.81 -13.91 -3.04
N GLY A 166 -14.45 -12.93 -2.20
CA GLY A 166 -13.11 -12.81 -1.62
C GLY A 166 -12.01 -12.39 -2.61
N ARG A 167 -12.32 -12.09 -3.88
CA ARG A 167 -11.37 -11.46 -4.81
C ARG A 167 -11.52 -9.96 -4.76
N MET A 168 -10.41 -9.26 -4.61
CA MET A 168 -10.34 -7.83 -4.45
C MET A 168 -9.63 -7.21 -5.65
N ALA A 169 -10.19 -6.11 -6.17
CA ALA A 169 -9.54 -5.25 -7.14
C ALA A 169 -9.38 -3.85 -6.52
N ILE A 170 -8.15 -3.35 -6.46
CA ILE A 170 -7.84 -2.01 -5.94
C ILE A 170 -6.95 -1.24 -6.91
N GLU A 171 -7.04 0.07 -6.80
CA GLU A 171 -6.16 1.02 -7.46
C GLU A 171 -5.51 1.89 -6.40
N VAL A 172 -4.19 2.09 -6.49
CA VAL A 172 -3.41 2.94 -5.60
C VAL A 172 -2.81 4.05 -6.45
N GLU A 173 -3.14 5.29 -6.13
CA GLU A 173 -2.54 6.46 -6.72
C GLU A 173 -1.54 7.06 -5.73
N LEU A 174 -0.28 7.14 -6.11
CA LEU A 174 0.80 7.70 -5.32
C LEU A 174 1.08 9.13 -5.78
N ARG A 175 1.10 10.06 -4.84
CA ARG A 175 1.23 11.50 -5.08
C ARG A 175 2.31 12.11 -4.22
N THR A 176 2.92 13.18 -4.71
CA THR A 176 3.79 14.05 -3.91
C THR A 176 2.99 14.70 -2.80
N ASP A 177 3.55 14.78 -1.59
CA ASP A 177 2.86 15.39 -0.44
C ASP A 177 2.59 16.89 -0.63
N GLU A 178 3.56 17.62 -1.20
CA GLU A 178 3.54 19.09 -1.28
C GLU A 178 2.63 19.62 -2.38
N THR A 179 2.70 19.06 -3.58
CA THR A 179 2.00 19.57 -4.78
C THR A 179 0.80 18.71 -5.19
N GLY A 180 0.65 17.51 -4.61
CA GLY A 180 -0.40 16.55 -4.99
C GLY A 180 -0.23 15.91 -6.39
N GLU A 181 0.89 16.16 -7.07
CA GLU A 181 1.19 15.59 -8.38
C GLU A 181 1.29 14.06 -8.33
N VAL A 182 0.78 13.39 -9.36
CA VAL A 182 0.80 11.93 -9.46
C VAL A 182 2.22 11.46 -9.80
N VAL A 183 2.77 10.64 -8.93
CA VAL A 183 4.08 10.00 -9.06
C VAL A 183 3.93 8.66 -9.78
N ALA A 184 2.98 7.85 -9.34
CA ALA A 184 2.72 6.53 -9.90
C ALA A 184 1.28 6.10 -9.66
N VAL A 185 0.80 5.17 -10.47
CA VAL A 185 -0.48 4.47 -10.27
C VAL A 185 -0.19 2.98 -10.25
N ALA A 186 -0.82 2.27 -9.32
CA ALA A 186 -0.79 0.81 -9.28
C ALA A 186 -2.18 0.21 -9.31
N THR A 187 -2.34 -0.89 -10.02
CA THR A 187 -3.56 -1.72 -10.00
C THR A 187 -3.22 -3.08 -9.40
N HIS A 188 -4.06 -3.55 -8.47
CA HIS A 188 -3.86 -4.84 -7.83
C HIS A 188 -5.07 -5.74 -8.03
N ALA A 189 -4.79 -7.01 -8.30
CA ALA A 189 -5.70 -8.11 -8.03
C ALA A 189 -5.21 -8.82 -6.77
N GLY A 190 -6.10 -9.00 -5.78
CA GLY A 190 -5.78 -9.64 -4.52
C GLY A 190 -6.88 -10.58 -4.04
N LEU A 191 -6.63 -11.25 -2.92
CA LEU A 191 -7.67 -11.94 -2.17
C LEU A 191 -7.92 -11.27 -0.84
N MET A 192 -9.03 -11.64 -0.23
CA MET A 192 -9.43 -11.31 1.13
C MET A 192 -9.89 -12.63 1.75
N VAL A 193 -9.09 -13.15 2.67
CA VAL A 193 -9.29 -14.48 3.25
C VAL A 193 -8.93 -14.49 4.73
N ASP A 194 -9.45 -15.46 5.47
CA ASP A 194 -9.10 -15.66 6.88
C ASP A 194 -7.58 -15.87 7.06
N SER A 195 -6.98 -15.22 8.07
CA SER A 195 -5.56 -15.37 8.40
C SER A 195 -5.14 -16.80 8.78
N ALA A 196 -6.07 -17.67 9.17
CA ALA A 196 -5.82 -19.10 9.37
C ALA A 196 -5.20 -19.76 8.12
N ARG A 197 -5.50 -19.26 6.92
CA ARG A 197 -4.91 -19.75 5.66
C ARG A 197 -3.44 -19.38 5.48
N ASN A 198 -2.94 -18.40 6.24
CA ASN A 198 -1.54 -17.92 6.18
C ASN A 198 -0.65 -18.58 7.25
N ARG A 199 -1.15 -19.59 7.97
CA ARG A 199 -0.34 -20.37 8.91
C ARG A 199 0.14 -21.62 8.18
N SER A 200 1.44 -21.71 7.93
CA SER A 200 2.08 -23.02 7.73
C SER A 200 1.67 -23.90 8.91
N LYS A 201 1.23 -25.14 8.65
CA LYS A 201 1.13 -26.15 9.71
C LYS A 201 2.53 -26.27 10.32
N MET A 202 2.74 -25.71 11.52
CA MET A 202 3.87 -26.10 12.36
C MET A 202 3.74 -27.59 12.70
#